data_AF-A0A524HR84-F1
#
_entry.id   AF-A0A524HR84-F1
#
_cell.length_a   1.000
_cell.length_b   1.000
_cell.length_c   1.000
_cell.angle_alpha   90.00
_cell.angle_beta   90.00
_cell.angle_gamma   90.00
#
_symmetry.space_group_name_H-M   'P 1'
#
loop_
_entity.id
_entity.type
_entity.pdbx_description
1 polymer ?
#
loop_
_entity_poly.entity_id
_entity_poly.type
_entity_poly.pdbx_seq_one_letter_code
_entity_poly.pdbx_strand_id
1 'polypeptide(L)'
;MRKIGAILLTLTLALAPLAHAQQPAKQTNKKPNILVIWGDDIGYWNISAYNLGQMGYKTPNIDRIAHEGALFTDLYGQQSCTAGRGAFLTGQSPFRTGLLKVGLPGAKEGLQPQDPTLAELLKPQGYVTGQFGKNHLGDLDAMLPTMHGFDEFFGSLYHLNAEEEPENPDYFKDPALKAKYAPRGVLHSWAQPNGTQRIENTGPLTKKRMETIDEE
;
A
#
# COMPACT_ATOMS: atom_id res chain seq x y z
N MET A 1 40.01 77.02 -25.20
CA MET A 1 39.92 76.00 -24.13
C MET A 1 39.07 74.84 -24.65
N ARG A 2 39.66 73.64 -24.75
CA ARG A 2 39.07 72.45 -25.39
C ARG A 2 37.92 71.90 -24.54
N LYS A 3 36.73 71.74 -25.12
CA LYS A 3 35.61 71.01 -24.50
C LYS A 3 35.76 69.53 -24.82
N ILE A 4 36.01 68.70 -23.81
CA ILE A 4 35.99 67.24 -23.90
C ILE A 4 34.54 66.82 -23.60
N GLY A 5 33.86 66.26 -24.61
CA GLY A 5 32.55 65.63 -24.43
C GLY A 5 32.74 64.19 -23.95
N ALA A 6 32.18 63.87 -22.79
CA ALA A 6 32.05 62.48 -22.33
C ALA A 6 30.76 61.90 -22.91
N ILE A 7 30.88 60.86 -23.72
CA ILE A 7 29.77 60.07 -24.24
C ILE A 7 29.35 59.10 -23.14
N LEU A 8 28.16 59.29 -22.58
CA LEU A 8 27.51 58.33 -21.68
C LEU A 8 26.78 57.30 -22.55
N LEU A 9 27.30 56.08 -22.63
CA LEU A 9 26.65 54.97 -23.31
C LEU A 9 25.64 54.33 -22.34
N THR A 10 24.37 54.70 -22.44
CA THR A 10 23.28 54.07 -21.69
C THR A 10 22.91 52.73 -22.35
N LEU A 11 23.31 51.62 -21.71
CA LEU A 11 22.90 50.27 -22.08
C LEU A 11 21.48 50.02 -21.54
N THR A 12 20.46 50.15 -22.38
CA THR A 12 19.08 49.79 -22.04
C THR A 12 18.90 48.27 -22.15
N LEU A 13 18.98 47.57 -21.00
CA LEU A 13 18.57 46.17 -20.89
C LEU A 13 17.05 46.09 -20.99
N ALA A 14 16.52 45.70 -22.14
CA ALA A 14 15.09 45.41 -22.31
C ALA A 14 14.77 44.08 -21.61
N LEU A 15 14.24 44.14 -20.38
CA LEU A 15 13.57 42.99 -19.75
C LEU A 15 12.25 42.74 -20.48
N ALA A 16 12.24 41.79 -21.42
CA ALA A 16 11.00 41.22 -21.92
C ALA A 16 10.42 40.27 -20.84
N PRO A 17 9.15 40.40 -20.43
CA PRO A 17 8.53 39.44 -19.53
C PRO A 17 8.34 38.13 -20.32
N LEU A 18 9.13 37.11 -19.96
CA LEU A 18 8.88 35.72 -20.35
C LEU A 18 7.62 35.24 -19.62
N ALA A 19 6.46 35.63 -20.14
CA ALA A 19 5.19 35.02 -19.77
C ALA A 19 5.21 33.57 -20.28
N HIS A 20 5.65 32.65 -19.42
CA HIS A 20 5.39 31.23 -19.59
C HIS A 20 3.87 31.05 -19.48
N ALA A 21 3.19 31.05 -20.62
CA ALA A 21 1.82 30.57 -20.70
C ALA A 21 1.85 29.09 -20.31
N GLN A 22 1.57 28.80 -19.02
CA GLN A 22 1.21 27.47 -18.59
C GLN A 22 -0.04 27.08 -19.39
N GLN A 23 0.15 26.29 -20.43
CA GLN A 23 -0.96 25.69 -21.15
C GLN A 23 -1.76 24.88 -20.12
N PRO A 24 -3.06 25.14 -19.94
CA PRO A 24 -3.87 24.32 -19.06
C PRO A 24 -3.77 22.88 -19.55
N ALA A 25 -3.36 21.98 -18.65
CA ALA A 25 -3.30 20.57 -18.96
C ALA A 25 -4.66 20.16 -19.53
N LYS A 26 -4.66 19.53 -20.71
CA LYS A 26 -5.87 18.95 -21.31
C LYS A 26 -6.47 18.00 -20.28
N GLN A 27 -7.55 18.45 -19.63
CA GLN A 27 -8.26 17.67 -18.65
C GLN A 27 -9.01 16.59 -19.43
N THR A 28 -8.36 15.45 -19.61
CA THR A 28 -9.05 14.27 -20.13
C THR A 28 -10.09 13.89 -19.08
N ASN A 29 -11.37 13.87 -19.45
CA ASN A 29 -12.49 13.39 -18.62
C ASN A 29 -12.38 11.89 -18.23
N LYS A 30 -11.17 11.32 -18.25
CA LYS A 30 -10.88 9.96 -17.81
C LYS A 30 -10.56 9.99 -16.32
N LYS A 31 -11.18 9.09 -15.57
CA LYS A 31 -10.89 8.88 -14.15
C LYS A 31 -9.41 8.45 -14.02
N PRO A 32 -8.68 8.91 -12.98
CA PRO A 32 -7.29 8.52 -12.78
C PRO A 32 -7.19 7.04 -12.38
N ASN A 33 -6.07 6.39 -12.67
CA ASN A 33 -5.74 5.12 -12.03
C ASN A 33 -5.19 5.41 -10.62
N ILE A 34 -5.62 4.63 -9.63
CA ILE A 34 -5.17 4.77 -8.25
C ILE A 34 -4.28 3.58 -7.91
N LEU A 35 -3.01 3.84 -7.59
CA LEU A 35 -2.06 2.83 -7.12
C LEU A 35 -1.62 3.21 -5.71
N VAL A 36 -1.75 2.26 -4.78
CA VAL A 36 -1.28 2.39 -3.40
C VAL A 36 -0.14 1.40 -3.20
N ILE A 37 1.05 1.91 -2.88
CA ILE A 37 2.20 1.10 -2.49
C ILE A 37 2.29 1.16 -0.97
N TRP A 38 2.22 0.01 -0.31
CA TRP A 38 2.13 -0.07 1.14
C TRP A 38 3.29 -0.86 1.74
N GLY A 39 4.24 -0.18 2.37
CA GLY A 39 5.30 -0.81 3.14
C GLY A 39 4.79 -1.39 4.47
N ASP A 40 5.34 -2.52 4.89
CA ASP A 40 5.08 -3.14 6.20
C ASP A 40 6.32 -2.96 7.07
N ASP A 41 6.15 -2.49 8.31
CA ASP A 41 7.22 -2.22 9.27
C ASP A 41 8.34 -1.28 8.76
N ILE A 42 8.00 -0.36 7.86
CA ILE A 42 8.89 0.69 7.36
C ILE A 42 8.76 1.95 8.24
N GLY A 43 9.82 2.26 8.98
CA GLY A 43 9.93 3.48 9.77
C GLY A 43 10.29 4.71 8.94
N TYR A 44 10.04 5.90 9.52
CA TYR A 44 10.30 7.20 8.86
C TYR A 44 11.73 7.32 8.32
N TRP A 45 12.72 6.86 9.11
CA TRP A 45 14.13 6.93 8.74
C TRP A 45 14.59 5.81 7.80
N ASN A 46 13.72 4.87 7.40
CA ASN A 46 14.11 3.80 6.47
C ASN A 46 14.15 4.26 5.00
N ILE A 47 13.42 5.32 4.64
CA ILE A 47 13.42 5.83 3.26
C ILE A 47 14.44 6.98 3.14
N SER A 48 15.32 6.92 2.14
CA SER A 48 16.41 7.90 2.03
C SER A 48 15.97 9.31 1.62
N ALA A 49 14.77 9.47 1.06
CA ALA A 49 14.13 10.78 0.91
C ALA A 49 14.00 11.54 2.23
N TYR A 50 13.85 10.84 3.37
CA TYR A 50 13.78 11.44 4.70
C TYR A 50 15.14 11.51 5.40
N ASN A 51 15.97 10.48 5.26
CA ASN A 51 17.23 10.37 5.98
C ASN A 51 18.45 10.96 5.26
N LEU A 52 18.30 11.35 3.99
CA LEU A 52 19.35 11.92 3.13
C LEU A 52 20.64 11.08 3.05
N GLY A 53 20.51 9.76 3.13
CA GLY A 53 21.61 8.78 3.08
C GLY A 53 22.26 8.47 4.43
N GLN A 54 21.77 9.06 5.54
CA GLN A 54 22.36 8.87 6.87
C GLN A 54 22.37 7.41 7.33
N MET A 55 21.41 6.59 6.87
CA MET A 55 21.34 5.17 7.21
C MET A 55 22.32 4.28 6.42
N GLY A 56 23.17 4.86 5.56
CA GLY A 56 24.19 4.14 4.80
C GLY A 56 23.71 3.48 3.51
N TYR A 57 22.44 3.67 3.15
CA TYR A 57 21.84 3.17 1.91
C TYR A 57 20.92 4.22 1.27
N LYS A 58 20.49 3.95 0.03
CA LYS A 58 19.53 4.77 -0.71
C LYS A 58 18.39 3.93 -1.27
N THR A 59 17.23 4.54 -1.43
CA THR A 59 16.01 3.99 -2.03
C THR A 59 15.66 4.76 -3.30
N PRO A 60 16.51 4.71 -4.36
CA PRO A 60 16.46 5.67 -5.48
C PRO A 60 15.10 5.73 -6.20
N ASN A 61 14.39 4.60 -6.31
CA ASN A 61 13.06 4.58 -6.92
C ASN A 61 11.98 5.25 -6.05
N ILE A 62 12.05 5.09 -4.72
CA ILE A 62 11.13 5.74 -3.77
C ILE A 62 11.48 7.23 -3.64
N ASP A 63 12.77 7.56 -3.60
CA ASP A 63 13.27 8.93 -3.59
C ASP A 63 12.80 9.71 -4.83
N ARG A 64 12.75 9.04 -5.99
CA ARG A 64 12.21 9.63 -7.22
C ARG A 64 10.72 9.97 -7.08
N ILE A 65 9.90 9.12 -6.46
CA ILE A 65 8.47 9.41 -6.20
C ILE A 65 8.33 10.64 -5.31
N ALA A 66 9.16 10.76 -4.27
CA ALA A 66 9.17 11.94 -3.40
C ALA A 66 9.57 13.22 -4.13
N HIS A 67 10.61 13.15 -4.98
CA HIS A 67 11.12 14.30 -5.73
C HIS A 67 10.19 14.75 -6.86
N GLU A 68 9.56 13.82 -7.57
CA GLU A 68 8.64 14.12 -8.69
C GLU A 68 7.20 14.42 -8.20
N GLY A 69 6.90 14.12 -6.94
CA GLY A 69 5.57 14.26 -6.35
C GLY A 69 5.56 15.14 -5.11
N ALA A 70 5.02 14.60 -4.03
CA ALA A 70 4.93 15.26 -2.74
C ALA A 70 5.57 14.40 -1.66
N LEU A 71 6.28 15.04 -0.73
CA LEU A 71 6.84 14.42 0.46
C LEU A 71 6.12 14.98 1.68
N PHE A 72 5.49 14.12 2.47
CA PHE A 72 4.82 14.51 3.71
C PHE A 72 5.81 14.43 4.88
N THR A 73 5.96 15.53 5.62
CA THR A 73 6.79 15.58 6.85
C THR A 73 6.04 15.10 8.08
N ASP A 74 4.70 15.22 8.05
CA ASP A 74 3.80 14.91 9.16
C ASP A 74 2.74 13.92 8.66
N LEU A 75 3.00 12.63 8.90
CA LEU A 75 2.13 11.51 8.56
C LEU A 75 2.03 10.57 9.76
N TYR A 76 0.83 10.08 10.05
CA TYR A 76 0.56 9.22 11.21
C TYR A 76 -0.03 7.88 10.76
N GLY A 77 0.37 6.83 11.47
CA GLY A 77 -0.14 5.47 11.30
C GLY A 77 -0.61 4.87 12.62
N GLN A 78 -1.31 3.74 12.54
CA GLN A 78 -1.67 2.96 13.71
C GLN A 78 -0.52 2.05 14.13
N GLN A 79 -0.45 1.70 15.41
CA GLN A 79 0.66 0.94 16.03
C GLN A 79 0.64 -0.57 15.71
N SER A 80 -0.28 -1.04 14.86
CA SER A 80 -0.49 -2.45 14.54
C SER A 80 -0.80 -2.59 13.05
N CYS A 81 -0.27 -3.63 12.39
CA CYS A 81 -0.54 -3.90 10.98
C CYS A 81 -2.05 -3.97 10.68
N THR A 82 -2.80 -4.74 11.49
CA THR A 82 -4.25 -4.90 11.33
C THR A 82 -4.98 -3.57 11.54
N ALA A 83 -4.60 -2.80 12.56
CA ALA A 83 -5.21 -1.50 12.83
C ALA A 83 -4.92 -0.48 11.72
N GLY A 84 -3.68 -0.45 11.21
CA GLY A 84 -3.26 0.47 10.16
C GLY A 84 -3.96 0.18 8.83
N ARG A 85 -3.97 -1.09 8.42
CA ARG A 85 -4.67 -1.54 7.21
C ARG A 85 -6.17 -1.36 7.32
N GLY A 86 -6.75 -1.65 8.50
CA GLY A 86 -8.17 -1.47 8.77
C GLY A 86 -8.57 0.00 8.68
N ALA A 87 -7.80 0.89 9.33
CA ALA A 87 -8.04 2.33 9.25
C ALA A 87 -7.90 2.86 7.83
N PHE A 88 -6.90 2.39 7.07
CA PHE A 88 -6.69 2.82 5.70
C PHE A 88 -7.81 2.40 4.76
N LEU A 89 -8.16 1.11 4.76
CA LEU A 89 -9.18 0.61 3.84
C LEU A 89 -10.56 1.15 4.18
N THR A 90 -10.87 1.33 5.46
CA THR A 90 -12.22 1.75 5.87
C THR A 90 -12.38 3.26 6.05
N GLY A 91 -11.29 4.00 6.21
CA GLY A 91 -11.31 5.40 6.62
C GLY A 91 -11.82 5.61 8.05
N GLN A 92 -11.84 4.57 8.89
CA GLN A 92 -12.40 4.60 10.24
C GLN A 92 -11.36 4.39 11.32
N SER A 93 -11.64 4.94 12.51
CA SER A 93 -10.87 4.58 13.70
C SER A 93 -10.99 3.07 13.96
N PRO A 94 -9.87 2.35 14.21
CA PRO A 94 -9.90 0.92 14.51
C PRO A 94 -10.78 0.55 15.71
N PHE A 95 -11.07 1.49 16.62
CA PHE A 95 -12.02 1.28 17.71
C PHE A 95 -13.46 1.06 17.22
N ARG A 96 -13.82 1.58 16.03
CA ARG A 96 -15.15 1.40 15.44
C ARG A 96 -15.31 0.03 14.79
N THR A 97 -14.27 -0.45 14.14
CA THR A 97 -14.27 -1.74 13.43
C THR A 97 -13.88 -2.91 14.34
N GLY A 98 -13.19 -2.63 15.47
CA GLY A 98 -12.66 -3.65 16.37
C GLY A 98 -11.34 -4.28 15.90
N LEU A 99 -10.82 -3.87 14.74
CA LEU A 99 -9.57 -4.35 14.13
C LEU A 99 -8.33 -3.79 14.84
N LEU A 100 -8.21 -4.02 16.15
CA LEU A 100 -7.16 -3.44 17.00
C LEU A 100 -5.89 -4.33 17.07
N LYS A 101 -6.07 -5.65 16.95
CA LYS A 101 -5.00 -6.64 17.11
C LYS A 101 -5.11 -7.73 16.04
N VAL A 102 -4.01 -8.45 15.86
CA VAL A 102 -3.91 -9.57 14.92
C VAL A 102 -4.81 -10.71 15.41
N GLY A 103 -5.70 -11.17 14.53
CA GLY A 103 -6.47 -12.40 14.73
C GLY A 103 -5.59 -13.64 14.47
N LEU A 104 -5.82 -14.71 15.22
CA LEU A 104 -5.18 -16.00 14.95
C LEU A 104 -5.83 -16.70 13.73
N PRO A 105 -5.18 -17.72 13.14
CA PRO A 105 -5.85 -18.63 12.22
C PRO A 105 -7.18 -19.16 12.77
N GLY A 106 -8.23 -19.09 11.95
CA GLY A 106 -9.61 -19.43 12.31
C GLY A 106 -10.34 -18.44 13.23
N ALA A 107 -9.75 -17.28 13.55
CA ALA A 107 -10.41 -16.25 14.36
C ALA A 107 -11.68 -15.75 13.67
N LYS A 108 -12.70 -15.42 14.49
CA LYS A 108 -13.98 -14.86 14.00
C LYS A 108 -13.92 -13.34 13.83
N GLU A 109 -12.88 -12.74 14.37
CA GLU A 109 -12.56 -11.32 14.27
C GLU A 109 -11.90 -11.03 12.93
N GLY A 110 -12.41 -10.02 12.24
CA GLY A 110 -11.95 -9.58 10.93
C GLY A 110 -12.90 -8.53 10.37
N LEU A 111 -12.67 -8.15 9.13
CA LEU A 111 -13.50 -7.17 8.43
C LEU A 111 -14.96 -7.65 8.35
N GLN A 112 -15.90 -6.79 8.71
CA GLN A 112 -17.32 -7.13 8.72
C GLN A 112 -18.04 -6.58 7.48
N PRO A 113 -19.17 -7.18 7.05
CA PRO A 113 -19.93 -6.68 5.89
C PRO A 113 -20.43 -5.24 6.04
N GLN A 114 -20.49 -4.70 7.27
CA GLN A 114 -20.94 -3.34 7.55
C GLN A 114 -19.78 -2.33 7.54
N ASP A 115 -18.53 -2.79 7.52
CA ASP A 115 -17.35 -1.94 7.44
C ASP A 115 -17.12 -1.55 5.98
N PRO A 116 -17.33 -0.28 5.60
CA PRO A 116 -17.14 0.12 4.21
C PRO A 116 -15.65 0.07 3.88
N THR A 117 -15.32 -0.36 2.67
CA THR A 117 -13.94 -0.32 2.15
C THR A 117 -13.79 0.66 1.00
N LEU A 118 -12.55 1.13 0.80
CA LEU A 118 -12.17 1.94 -0.35
C LEU A 118 -12.54 1.24 -1.67
N ALA A 119 -12.39 -0.08 -1.75
CA ALA A 119 -12.73 -0.85 -2.94
C ALA A 119 -14.25 -0.86 -3.21
N GLU A 120 -15.08 -1.07 -2.18
CA GLU A 120 -16.54 -0.98 -2.31
C GLU A 120 -17.02 0.41 -2.72
N LEU A 121 -16.31 1.46 -2.31
CA LEU A 121 -16.63 2.84 -2.72
C LEU A 121 -16.20 3.14 -4.16
N LEU A 122 -15.07 2.58 -4.62
CA LEU A 122 -14.53 2.80 -5.96
C LEU A 122 -15.22 1.94 -7.03
N LYS A 123 -15.69 0.73 -6.70
CA LYS A 123 -16.28 -0.19 -7.67
C LYS A 123 -17.54 0.35 -8.38
N PRO A 124 -18.52 0.99 -7.69
CA PRO A 124 -19.63 1.68 -8.35
C PRO A 124 -19.21 2.85 -9.24
N GLN A 125 -18.00 3.37 -9.04
CA GLN A 125 -17.40 4.39 -9.91
C GLN A 125 -16.73 3.78 -11.15
N GLY A 126 -16.87 2.47 -11.39
CA GLY A 126 -16.34 1.80 -12.59
C GLY A 126 -14.84 1.50 -12.51
N TYR A 127 -14.27 1.48 -11.31
CA TYR A 127 -12.91 0.98 -11.11
C TYR A 127 -12.91 -0.54 -11.06
N VAL A 128 -11.87 -1.13 -11.64
CA VAL A 128 -11.46 -2.51 -11.37
C VAL A 128 -10.45 -2.46 -10.22
N THR A 129 -10.63 -3.29 -9.20
CA THR A 129 -9.91 -3.20 -7.93
C THR A 129 -9.14 -4.49 -7.67
N GLY A 130 -7.89 -4.38 -7.22
CA GLY A 130 -7.05 -5.52 -6.86
C GLY A 130 -6.22 -5.25 -5.62
N GLN A 131 -5.98 -6.30 -4.83
CA GLN A 131 -5.08 -6.27 -3.68
C GLN A 131 -4.03 -7.36 -3.82
N PHE A 132 -2.75 -6.98 -3.73
CA PHE A 132 -1.63 -7.89 -3.92
C PHE A 132 -0.68 -7.80 -2.71
N GLY A 133 -0.26 -8.96 -2.20
CA GLY A 133 0.52 -9.09 -0.98
C GLY A 133 -0.34 -9.22 0.28
N LYS A 134 0.14 -8.70 1.40
CA LYS A 134 -0.44 -8.95 2.74
C LYS A 134 -1.82 -8.33 2.93
N ASN A 135 -2.78 -9.08 3.45
CA ASN A 135 -4.11 -8.59 3.85
C ASN A 135 -4.22 -8.19 5.33
N HIS A 136 -4.14 -9.17 6.25
CA HIS A 136 -4.14 -8.95 7.70
C HIS A 136 -5.43 -8.36 8.30
N LEU A 137 -6.57 -8.59 7.65
CA LEU A 137 -7.90 -8.09 8.05
C LEU A 137 -8.91 -9.20 8.35
N GLY A 138 -8.44 -10.41 8.63
CA GLY A 138 -9.28 -11.57 8.92
C GLY A 138 -8.82 -12.81 8.19
N ASP A 139 -9.21 -13.97 8.70
CA ASP A 139 -8.80 -15.28 8.16
C ASP A 139 -9.89 -15.97 7.36
N LEU A 140 -11.15 -15.81 7.79
CA LEU A 140 -12.27 -16.55 7.21
C LEU A 140 -12.55 -16.10 5.79
N ASP A 141 -13.11 -17.01 4.97
CA ASP A 141 -13.46 -16.71 3.58
C ASP A 141 -14.35 -15.46 3.46
N ALA A 142 -15.27 -15.27 4.41
CA ALA A 142 -16.15 -14.10 4.45
C ALA A 142 -15.42 -12.76 4.67
N MET A 143 -14.16 -12.79 5.09
CA MET A 143 -13.32 -11.61 5.40
C MET A 143 -12.27 -11.35 4.30
N LEU A 144 -12.18 -12.21 3.27
CA LEU A 144 -11.23 -12.02 2.19
C LEU A 144 -11.53 -10.74 1.41
N PRO A 145 -10.52 -10.05 0.85
CA PRO A 145 -10.74 -8.77 0.15
C PRO A 145 -11.78 -8.84 -0.95
N THR A 146 -11.92 -10.00 -1.61
CA THR A 146 -12.91 -10.23 -2.67
C THR A 146 -14.36 -10.30 -2.19
N MET A 147 -14.59 -10.47 -0.88
CA MET A 147 -15.90 -10.26 -0.26
C MET A 147 -16.15 -8.80 0.14
N HIS A 148 -15.13 -7.95 0.03
CA HIS A 148 -15.14 -6.55 0.46
C HIS A 148 -14.71 -5.61 -0.67
N GLY A 149 -15.29 -5.80 -1.85
CA GLY A 149 -15.20 -4.87 -2.98
C GLY A 149 -13.98 -5.01 -3.88
N PHE A 150 -12.96 -5.79 -3.53
CA PHE A 150 -11.87 -6.11 -4.46
C PHE A 150 -12.34 -7.11 -5.53
N ASP A 151 -11.95 -6.92 -6.79
CA ASP A 151 -12.22 -7.89 -7.86
C ASP A 151 -11.27 -9.09 -7.76
N GLU A 152 -10.04 -8.86 -7.33
CA GLU A 152 -8.97 -9.86 -7.23
C GLU A 152 -8.12 -9.63 -5.98
N PHE A 153 -7.71 -10.73 -5.35
CA PHE A 153 -6.74 -10.74 -4.28
C PHE A 153 -5.71 -11.83 -4.51
N PHE A 154 -4.43 -11.51 -4.36
CA PHE A 154 -3.35 -12.49 -4.34
C PHE A 154 -2.36 -12.17 -3.22
N GLY A 155 -2.24 -13.05 -2.23
CA GLY A 155 -1.25 -12.89 -1.17
C GLY A 155 -1.56 -13.65 0.12
N SER A 156 -0.75 -13.37 1.14
CA SER A 156 -0.92 -13.94 2.48
C SER A 156 -1.88 -13.11 3.34
N LEU A 157 -2.55 -13.78 4.28
CA LEU A 157 -3.42 -13.12 5.27
C LEU A 157 -2.65 -12.62 6.49
N TYR A 158 -1.37 -12.96 6.64
CA TYR A 158 -0.60 -12.72 7.86
C TYR A 158 0.70 -11.96 7.62
N HIS A 159 1.37 -11.58 8.70
CA HIS A 159 2.75 -11.12 8.63
C HIS A 159 3.67 -12.33 8.32
N LEU A 160 4.79 -12.07 7.62
CA LEU A 160 5.70 -13.12 7.16
C LEU A 160 6.18 -14.03 8.30
N ASN A 161 6.54 -13.48 9.46
CA ASN A 161 6.91 -14.28 10.63
C ASN A 161 5.90 -15.39 10.99
N ALA A 162 4.59 -15.15 10.87
CA ALA A 162 3.55 -16.16 11.14
C ALA A 162 3.58 -17.28 10.09
N GLU A 163 3.90 -16.94 8.84
CA GLU A 163 4.09 -17.89 7.74
C GLU A 163 5.38 -18.72 7.88
N GLU A 164 6.39 -18.19 8.58
CA GLU A 164 7.64 -18.90 8.92
C GLU A 164 7.49 -19.85 10.12
N GLU A 165 6.56 -19.58 11.05
CA GLU A 165 6.40 -20.36 12.27
C GLU A 165 6.30 -21.88 12.03
N PRO A 166 5.55 -22.37 11.01
CA PRO A 166 5.48 -23.81 10.69
C PRO A 166 6.83 -24.49 10.42
N GLU A 167 7.86 -23.73 10.04
CA GLU A 167 9.22 -24.23 9.79
C GLU A 167 10.11 -24.24 11.05
N ASN A 168 9.62 -23.70 12.17
CA ASN A 168 10.39 -23.68 13.42
C ASN A 168 10.53 -25.09 14.03
N PRO A 169 11.70 -25.43 14.63
CA PRO A 169 11.91 -26.72 15.26
C PRO A 169 10.85 -27.06 16.31
N ASP A 170 10.40 -26.05 17.06
CA ASP A 170 9.47 -26.18 18.19
C ASP A 170 8.00 -26.04 17.78
N TYR A 171 7.70 -25.86 16.49
CA TYR A 171 6.32 -25.76 16.02
C TYR A 171 5.55 -27.07 16.26
N PHE A 172 4.23 -26.95 16.43
CA PHE A 172 3.34 -28.06 16.73
C PHE A 172 3.62 -29.25 15.79
N LYS A 173 3.87 -30.44 16.34
CA LYS A 173 4.05 -31.67 15.55
C LYS A 173 2.73 -32.42 15.35
N ASP A 174 1.77 -32.21 16.25
CA ASP A 174 0.43 -32.77 16.17
C ASP A 174 -0.31 -32.26 14.91
N PRO A 175 -0.73 -33.15 13.99
CA PRO A 175 -1.49 -32.78 12.81
C PRO A 175 -2.79 -32.02 13.10
N ALA A 176 -3.46 -32.31 14.21
CA ALA A 176 -4.71 -31.64 14.57
C ALA A 176 -4.46 -30.18 14.96
N LEU A 177 -3.37 -29.90 15.67
CA LEU A 177 -2.96 -28.53 16.02
C LEU A 177 -2.49 -27.78 14.79
N LYS A 178 -1.74 -28.42 13.88
CA LYS A 178 -1.35 -27.81 12.60
C LYS A 178 -2.58 -27.44 11.77
N ALA A 179 -3.54 -28.33 11.61
CA ALA A 179 -4.75 -28.05 10.84
C ALA A 179 -5.56 -26.88 11.41
N LYS A 180 -5.47 -26.64 12.73
CA LYS A 180 -6.21 -25.59 13.42
C LYS A 180 -5.49 -24.24 13.47
N TYR A 181 -4.16 -24.25 13.60
CA TYR A 181 -3.38 -23.05 13.92
C TYR A 181 -2.33 -22.70 12.86
N ALA A 182 -2.16 -23.52 11.81
CA ALA A 182 -1.29 -23.14 10.70
C ALA A 182 -1.92 -21.98 9.92
N PRO A 183 -1.10 -21.01 9.46
CA PRO A 183 -1.55 -20.01 8.53
C PRO A 183 -1.99 -20.65 7.21
N ARG A 184 -2.88 -19.97 6.49
CA ARG A 184 -3.46 -20.48 5.24
C ARG A 184 -2.48 -20.46 4.06
N GLY A 185 -1.34 -19.78 4.18
CA GLY A 185 -0.39 -19.57 3.10
C GLY A 185 -0.80 -18.43 2.17
N VAL A 186 -0.50 -18.59 0.88
CA VAL A 186 -0.87 -17.63 -0.17
C VAL A 186 -2.19 -18.04 -0.80
N LEU A 187 -3.12 -17.10 -0.86
CA LEU A 187 -4.42 -17.28 -1.50
C LEU A 187 -4.51 -16.42 -2.75
N HIS A 188 -5.11 -16.96 -3.79
CA HIS A 188 -5.59 -16.22 -4.95
C HIS A 188 -7.11 -16.29 -4.96
N SER A 189 -7.80 -15.16 -4.86
CA SER A 189 -9.24 -15.12 -4.93
C SER A 189 -9.76 -14.11 -5.94
N TRP A 190 -10.96 -14.39 -6.46
CA TRP A 190 -11.66 -13.54 -7.41
C TRP A 190 -13.11 -13.38 -6.98
N ALA A 191 -13.61 -12.15 -7.01
CA ALA A 191 -15.02 -11.87 -6.83
C ALA A 191 -15.83 -12.41 -8.03
N GLN A 192 -17.01 -12.96 -7.76
CA GLN A 192 -17.93 -13.47 -8.77
C GLN A 192 -19.15 -12.55 -8.90
N PRO A 193 -19.78 -12.44 -10.09
CA PRO A 193 -20.94 -11.57 -10.30
C PRO A 193 -22.16 -11.88 -9.42
N ASN A 194 -22.27 -13.11 -8.90
CA ASN A 194 -23.34 -13.55 -8.02
C ASN A 194 -23.12 -13.18 -6.53
N GLY A 195 -22.06 -12.42 -6.22
CA GLY A 195 -21.70 -12.04 -4.85
C GLY A 195 -20.95 -13.11 -4.06
N THR A 196 -20.53 -14.20 -4.71
CA THR A 196 -19.60 -15.19 -4.13
C THR A 196 -18.16 -14.90 -4.56
N GLN A 197 -17.23 -15.78 -4.20
CA GLN A 197 -15.85 -15.71 -4.65
C GLN A 197 -15.33 -17.08 -5.03
N ARG A 198 -14.36 -17.12 -5.95
CA ARG A 198 -13.51 -18.28 -6.17
C ARG A 198 -12.24 -18.09 -5.35
N ILE A 199 -11.80 -19.13 -4.64
CA ILE A 199 -10.57 -19.12 -3.85
C ILE A 199 -9.70 -20.27 -4.30
N GLU A 200 -8.43 -19.99 -4.54
CA GLU A 200 -7.37 -20.95 -4.80
C GLU A 200 -6.31 -20.77 -3.73
N ASN A 201 -5.97 -21.87 -3.04
CA ASN A 201 -4.84 -21.88 -2.11
C ASN A 201 -3.61 -22.39 -2.85
N THR A 202 -2.64 -21.51 -3.09
CA THR A 202 -1.41 -21.85 -3.83
C THR A 202 -0.35 -22.49 -2.94
N GLY A 203 -0.67 -22.71 -1.67
CA GLY A 203 0.14 -23.41 -0.69
C GLY A 203 0.82 -22.47 0.32
N PRO A 204 1.61 -23.03 1.23
CA PRO A 204 2.29 -22.27 2.28
C PRO A 204 3.24 -21.21 1.73
N LEU A 205 3.36 -20.08 2.43
CA LEU A 205 4.39 -19.08 2.15
C LEU A 205 5.66 -19.41 2.95
N THR A 206 6.39 -20.43 2.53
CA THR A 206 7.64 -20.84 3.20
C THR A 206 8.73 -19.77 3.07
N LYS A 207 9.71 -19.74 3.98
CA LYS A 207 10.91 -18.90 3.90
C LYS A 207 11.56 -18.96 2.53
N LYS A 208 11.65 -20.17 1.94
CA LYS A 208 12.25 -20.35 0.62
C LYS A 208 11.41 -19.70 -0.48
N ARG A 209 10.08 -19.78 -0.39
CA ARG A 209 9.15 -19.15 -1.35
C ARG A 209 9.14 -17.62 -1.21
N MET A 210 9.29 -17.10 0.01
CA MET A 210 9.37 -15.65 0.24
C MET A 210 10.51 -14.98 -0.52
N GLU A 211 11.59 -15.71 -0.86
CA GLU A 211 12.70 -15.17 -1.65
C GLU A 211 12.31 -14.82 -3.10
N THR A 212 11.23 -15.41 -3.63
CA THR A 212 10.82 -15.27 -5.04
C THR A 212 9.32 -15.02 -5.23
N ILE A 213 8.57 -14.77 -4.16
CA ILE A 213 7.10 -14.64 -4.21
C ILE A 213 6.64 -13.49 -5.12
N ASP A 214 7.47 -12.46 -5.27
CA ASP A 214 7.18 -11.32 -6.15
C ASP A 214 7.22 -11.67 -7.65
N GLU A 215 7.66 -12.89 -8.01
CA GLU A 215 7.73 -13.40 -9.39
C GLU A 215 6.52 -14.25 -9.80
N GLU A 216 5.62 -14.59 -8.86
CA GLU A 216 4.40 -15.38 -9.09
C GLU A 216 3.24 -14.51 -9.63
#